data_AF-A0A6N7GKD0-F1
#
_entry.id   AF-A0A6N7GKD0-F1
#
_cell.length_a   1.000
_cell.length_b   1.000
_cell.length_c   1.000
_cell.angle_alpha   90.00
_cell.angle_beta   90.00
_cell.angle_gamma   90.00
#
_symmetry.space_group_name_H-M   'P 1'
#
loop_
_entity.id
_entity.type
_entity.pdbx_description
1 polymer ?
#
loop_
_entity_poly.entity_id
_entity_poly.type
_entity_poly.pdbx_seq_one_letter_code
_entity_poly.pdbx_strand_id
1 'polypeptide(L)' 'MAAHAMHARHDSRQVTAKARQAAADRFERQVDPDGALPVEERRRRAEHARREHMTRLALASARARRQRRLAREGDEVA' A
#
# COMPACT_ATOMS: atom_id res chain seq x y z
N MET A 1 -10.96 14.47 -16.18
CA MET A 1 -11.26 15.83 -15.66
C MET A 1 -11.88 15.79 -14.25
N ALA A 2 -12.83 14.91 -13.94
CA ALA A 2 -13.54 14.89 -12.64
C ALA A 2 -12.64 14.67 -11.40
N ALA A 3 -11.62 13.79 -11.48
CA ALA A 3 -10.72 13.53 -10.35
C ALA A 3 -9.88 14.78 -9.96
N HIS A 4 -9.35 15.52 -10.94
CA HIS A 4 -8.61 16.74 -10.66
C HIS A 4 -9.48 17.84 -10.05
N ALA A 5 -10.72 17.98 -10.53
CA ALA A 5 -11.68 18.93 -9.96
C ALA A 5 -12.06 18.58 -8.51
N MET A 6 -12.18 17.29 -8.18
CA MET A 6 -12.43 16.83 -6.81
C MET A 6 -11.26 17.15 -5.88
N HIS A 7 -10.03 16.84 -6.30
CA HIS A 7 -8.81 17.09 -5.51
C HIS A 7 -8.48 18.59 -5.39
N ALA A 8 -8.96 19.43 -6.29
CA ALA A 8 -8.85 20.89 -6.17
C ALA A 8 -9.80 21.47 -5.10
N ARG A 9 -10.92 20.78 -4.81
CA ARG A 9 -11.96 21.23 -3.86
C ARG A 9 -11.85 20.61 -2.48
N HIS A 10 -11.26 19.42 -2.40
CA HIS A 10 -11.17 18.66 -1.17
C HIS A 10 -9.72 18.26 -0.91
N ASP A 11 -9.28 18.37 0.34
CA ASP A 11 -8.00 17.82 0.75
C ASP A 11 -7.97 16.31 0.42
N SER A 12 -6.99 15.91 -0.38
CA SER A 12 -6.73 14.52 -0.74
C SER A 12 -6.65 13.58 0.47
N ARG A 13 -6.25 14.08 1.64
CA ARG A 13 -6.26 13.33 2.90
C ARG A 13 -7.67 12.99 3.37
N GLN A 14 -8.66 13.84 3.11
CA GLN A 14 -10.06 13.59 3.46
C GLN A 14 -10.69 12.61 2.47
N VAL A 15 -10.44 12.79 1.17
CA VAL A 15 -10.96 11.92 0.11
C VAL A 15 -10.50 10.47 0.29
N THR A 16 -9.25 10.26 0.72
CA THR A 16 -8.65 8.93 0.89
C THR A 16 -8.85 8.33 2.29
N ALA A 17 -9.50 9.04 3.22
CA ALA A 17 -9.63 8.60 4.61
C ALA A 17 -10.32 7.23 4.73
N LYS A 18 -11.45 7.02 4.05
CA LYS A 18 -12.19 5.74 4.07
C LYS A 18 -11.35 4.58 3.52
N ALA A 19 -10.60 4.82 2.45
CA ALA A 19 -9.73 3.80 1.86
C ALA A 19 -8.57 3.43 2.81
N ARG A 20 -7.99 4.41 3.50
CA ARG A 20 -6.94 4.15 4.51
C ARG A 20 -7.48 3.38 5.71
N GLN A 21 -8.70 3.68 6.15
CA GLN A 21 -9.36 2.93 7.21
C GLN A 21 -9.60 1.48 6.80
N ALA A 22 -10.21 1.25 5.63
CA ALA A 22 -10.46 -0.10 5.13
C ALA A 22 -9.17 -0.92 4.96
N ALA A 23 -8.07 -0.28 4.56
CA ALA A 23 -6.76 -0.92 4.51
C ALA A 23 -6.24 -1.31 5.90
N ALA A 24 -6.41 -0.44 6.92
CA ALA A 24 -6.06 -0.76 8.30
C ALA A 24 -6.89 -1.93 8.84
N ASP A 25 -8.21 -1.91 8.65
CA ASP A 25 -9.13 -2.97 9.08
C ASP A 25 -8.81 -4.32 8.43
N ARG A 26 -8.25 -4.31 7.21
CA ARG A 26 -7.78 -5.54 6.54
C ARG A 26 -6.56 -6.12 7.27
N PHE A 27 -5.60 -5.29 7.68
CA PHE A 27 -4.42 -5.76 8.40
C PHE A 27 -4.78 -6.23 9.81
N GLU A 28 -5.70 -5.56 10.51
CA GLU A 28 -6.19 -6.00 11.81
C GLU A 28 -6.83 -7.40 11.74
N ARG A 29 -7.71 -7.64 10.76
CA ARG A 29 -8.30 -8.98 10.52
C ARG A 29 -7.28 -10.03 10.09
N GLN A 30 -6.21 -9.62 9.42
CA GLN A 30 -5.16 -10.54 8.98
C GLN A 30 -4.27 -10.99 10.16
N VAL A 31 -4.04 -10.14 11.16
CA VAL A 31 -3.19 -10.46 12.32
C VAL A 31 -3.96 -11.06 13.49
N ASP A 32 -5.28 -10.84 13.54
CA ASP A 32 -6.18 -11.34 14.59
C ASP A 32 -7.54 -11.75 13.98
N PRO A 33 -7.60 -12.90 13.25
CA PRO A 33 -8.83 -13.36 12.62
C PRO A 33 -9.94 -13.66 13.62
N ASP A 34 -9.57 -14.17 14.80
CA ASP A 34 -10.49 -14.60 15.85
C ASP A 34 -10.82 -13.48 16.87
N GLY A 35 -10.18 -12.32 16.75
CA GLY A 35 -10.42 -11.17 17.63
C GLY A 35 -9.97 -11.38 19.08
N ALA A 36 -9.08 -12.32 19.34
CA ALA A 36 -8.69 -12.75 20.68
C ALA A 36 -7.66 -11.83 21.34
N LEU A 37 -6.99 -10.97 20.55
CA LEU A 37 -5.93 -10.10 21.07
C LEU A 37 -6.49 -8.80 21.66
N PRO A 38 -5.84 -8.26 22.71
CA PRO A 38 -6.09 -6.89 23.15
C PRO A 38 -5.92 -5.89 22.01
N VAL A 39 -6.74 -4.83 22.01
CA VAL A 39 -6.78 -3.82 20.94
C VAL A 39 -5.40 -3.25 20.62
N GLU A 40 -4.60 -2.94 21.64
CA GLU A 40 -3.27 -2.35 21.47
C GLU A 40 -2.28 -3.33 20.82
N GLU A 41 -2.31 -4.60 21.20
CA GLU A 41 -1.44 -5.61 20.59
C GLU A 41 -1.89 -5.93 19.15
N ARG A 42 -3.20 -5.96 18.88
CA ARG A 42 -3.73 -6.09 17.52
C ARG A 42 -3.28 -4.92 16.63
N ARG A 43 -3.36 -3.68 17.11
CA ARG A 43 -2.88 -2.48 16.40
C ARG A 43 -1.39 -2.57 16.11
N ARG A 44 -0.58 -2.89 17.12
CA ARG A 44 0.88 -3.05 16.96
C ARG A 44 1.21 -4.10 15.90
N ARG A 45 0.56 -5.26 15.94
CA ARG A 45 0.74 -6.32 14.92
C ARG A 45 0.28 -5.87 13.53
N ALA A 46 -0.85 -5.19 13.43
CA ALA A 46 -1.38 -4.67 12.18
C ALA A 46 -0.43 -3.65 11.54
N GLU A 47 0.21 -2.79 12.34
CA GLU A 47 1.25 -1.88 11.86
C GLU A 47 2.46 -2.62 11.29
N HIS A 48 2.95 -3.65 11.98
CA HIS A 48 4.05 -4.47 11.50
C HIS A 48 3.69 -5.19 10.19
N ALA A 49 2.49 -5.78 10.11
CA ALA A 49 1.99 -6.43 8.90
C ALA A 49 1.87 -5.44 7.72
N ARG A 50 1.41 -4.21 7.98
CA ARG A 50 1.37 -3.15 6.98
C ARG A 50 2.78 -2.79 6.48
N ARG A 51 3.75 -2.65 7.38
CA ARG A 51 5.15 -2.31 7.01
C ARG A 51 5.80 -3.41 6.18
N GLU A 52 5.59 -4.68 6.54
CA GLU A 52 6.06 -5.83 5.76
C GLU A 52 5.45 -5.80 4.36
N HIS A 53 4.13 -5.65 4.25
CA HIS A 53 3.43 -5.63 2.97
C HIS A 53 3.96 -4.55 2.02
N MET A 54 4.12 -3.33 2.55
CA MET A 54 4.63 -2.21 1.77
C MET A 54 6.10 -2.40 1.37
N THR A 55 6.91 -2.99 2.24
CA THR A 55 8.32 -3.33 1.95
C THR A 55 8.41 -4.35 0.83
N ARG A 56 7.60 -5.42 0.90
CA ARG A 56 7.50 -6.44 -0.15
C ARG A 56 7.04 -5.84 -1.48
N LEU A 57 6.04 -4.96 -1.45
CA LEU A 57 5.55 -4.26 -2.64
C LEU A 57 6.64 -3.36 -3.26
N ALA A 58 7.36 -2.60 -2.44
CA ALA A 58 8.45 -1.74 -2.89
C ALA A 58 9.58 -2.55 -3.55
N LEU A 59 9.96 -3.68 -2.94
CA LEU A 59 10.95 -4.59 -3.50
C LEU A 59 10.50 -5.16 -4.85
N ALA A 60 9.27 -5.64 -4.96
CA ALA A 60 8.70 -6.14 -6.21
C ALA A 60 8.69 -5.04 -7.29
N SER A 61 8.31 -3.82 -6.92
CA SER A 61 8.29 -2.66 -7.80
C SER A 61 9.70 -2.28 -8.29
N ALA A 62 10.69 -2.29 -7.40
CA ALA A 62 12.09 -2.02 -7.75
C ALA A 62 12.64 -3.06 -8.72
N ARG A 63 12.35 -4.35 -8.48
CA ARG A 63 12.71 -5.45 -9.39
C ARG A 63 12.07 -5.25 -10.77
N ALA A 64 10.77 -4.95 -10.82
CA ALA A 64 10.06 -4.72 -12.09
C ALA A 64 10.64 -3.53 -12.88
N ARG A 65 10.96 -2.41 -12.21
CA ARG A 65 11.63 -1.27 -12.85
C ARG A 65 13.00 -1.63 -13.40
N ARG A 66 13.79 -2.42 -12.67
CA ARG A 66 15.10 -2.89 -13.14
C ARG A 66 14.98 -3.72 -14.41
N GLN A 67 14.04 -4.68 -14.44
CA GLN A 67 13.86 -5.53 -15.63
C GLN A 67 13.42 -4.72 -16.85
N ARG A 68 12.51 -3.75 -16.68
CA ARG A 68 12.09 -2.86 -17.77
C ARG A 68 13.23 -2.01 -18.33
N ARG A 69 14.20 -1.62 -17.48
CA ARG A 69 15.39 -0.88 -17.93
C ARG A 69 16.28 -1.77 -18.79
N LEU A 70 16.58 -2.98 -18.31
CA LEU A 70 17.41 -3.94 -19.05
C LEU A 70 16.80 -4.34 -20.39
N ALA A 71 15.48 -4.50 -20.45
CA ALA A 71 14.78 -4.79 -21.71
C ALA A 71 14.93 -3.65 -22.72
N ARG A 72 14.76 -2.39 -22.28
CA ARG A 72 14.95 -1.21 -23.15
C ARG A 72 16.39 -1.09 -23.65
N GLU A 73 17.38 -1.30 -22.78
CA GLU A 73 18.79 -1.27 -23.15
C GLU A 73 19.14 -2.39 -24.15
N GLY A 74 18.50 -3.57 -24.02
CA GLY A 74 18.66 -4.66 -25.00
C GLY A 74 18.04 -4.36 -26.36
N ASP A 75 16.89 -3.69 -26.39
CA ASP A 75 16.21 -3.26 -27.62
C ASP A 75 16.95 -2.12 -28.35
N GLU A 76 17.72 -1.29 -27.62
CA GLU A 76 18.52 -0.19 -28.21
C GLU A 76 19.85 -0.67 -28.83
N VAL A 77 20.35 -1.84 -28.41
CA VAL A 77 21.64 -2.41 -28.85
C VAL A 77 21.47 -3.46 -29.95
N ALA A 78 20.25 -3.95 -30.18
CA ALA A 78 19.89 -4.91 -31.24
C ALA A 78 19.45 -4.22 -32.53
#